data_AF-A0A6I0BKN1-F1
#
_entry.id   AF-A0A6I0BKN1-F1
#
_cell.length_a   1.000
_cell.length_b   1.000
_cell.length_c   1.000
_cell.angle_alpha   90.00
_cell.angle_beta   90.00
_cell.angle_gamma   90.00
#
_symmetry.space_group_name_H-M   'P 1'
#
loop_
_entity.id
_entity.type
_entity.pdbx_description
1 polymer ?
#
loop_
_entity_poly.entity_id
_entity_poly.type
_entity_poly.pdbx_seq_one_letter_code
_entity_poly.pdbx_strand_id
1 'polypeptide(L)' 'MNKKVKILKYFMVILACIAIFGTVLPNALDPNESLAGKISIATFGTIGVFLLFSIMYFIVKKAILIGEK' A
#
# COMPACT_ATOMS: atom_id res chain seq x y z
N MET A 1 -3.97 22.04 0.22
CA MET A 1 -3.78 20.82 1.02
C MET A 1 -2.73 21.10 2.09
N ASN A 2 -2.98 20.75 3.34
CA ASN A 2 -2.02 20.96 4.44
C ASN A 2 -0.63 20.35 4.13
N LYS A 3 0.47 21.02 4.49
CA LYS A 3 1.85 20.54 4.25
C LYS A 3 2.10 19.13 4.81
N LYS A 4 1.65 18.86 6.04
CA LYS A 4 1.74 17.54 6.70
C LYS A 4 0.94 16.47 5.94
N VAL A 5 -0.25 16.82 5.46
CA VAL A 5 -1.09 15.92 4.64
C VAL A 5 -0.46 15.64 3.27
N LYS A 6 0.27 16.62 2.68
CA LYS A 6 1.03 16.43 1.45
C LYS A 6 2.17 15.45 1.65
N ILE A 7 2.96 15.61 2.71
CA ILE A 7 4.06 14.70 3.06
C ILE A 7 3.53 13.28 3.32
N LEU A 8 2.44 13.15 4.10
CA LEU A 8 1.79 11.87 4.36
C LEU A 8 1.41 11.16 3.05
N LYS A 9 0.85 11.89 2.07
CA LYS A 9 0.48 11.31 0.78
C LYS A 9 1.68 10.74 0.04
N TYR A 10 2.79 11.48 -0.05
CA TYR A 10 4.01 10.98 -0.71
C TYR A 10 4.60 9.77 0.03
N PHE A 11 4.64 9.82 1.36
CA PHE A 11 5.15 8.72 2.17
C PHE A 11 4.33 7.44 1.98
N MET A 12 2.99 7.56 2.00
CA MET A 12 2.09 6.43 1.76
C MET A 12 2.27 5.81 0.37
N VAL A 13 2.49 6.62 -0.66
CA VAL A 13 2.74 6.11 -2.01
C VAL A 13 4.03 5.30 -2.06
N ILE A 14 5.13 5.82 -1.49
CA ILE A 14 6.41 5.10 -1.43
C ILE A 14 6.24 3.78 -0.68
N LEU A 15 5.57 3.81 0.48
CA LEU A 15 5.38 2.64 1.32
C LEU A 15 4.49 1.58 0.63
N ALA A 16 3.46 2.00 -0.11
CA ALA A 16 2.63 1.10 -0.91
C ALA A 16 3.44 0.42 -2.03
N CYS A 17 4.31 1.16 -2.73
CA CYS A 17 5.21 0.58 -3.73
C CYS A 17 6.13 -0.48 -3.13
N ILE A 18 6.72 -0.20 -1.96
CA ILE A 18 7.59 -1.15 -1.25
C ILE A 18 6.80 -2.40 -0.84
N ALA A 19 5.58 -2.24 -0.31
CA ALA A 19 4.73 -3.36 0.10
C ALA A 19 4.31 -4.24 -1.10
N ILE A 20 3.97 -3.64 -2.24
CA ILE A 20 3.66 -4.38 -3.47
C ILE A 20 4.91 -5.12 -3.96
N PHE A 21 6.07 -4.48 -3.99
CA PHE A 21 7.31 -5.16 -4.37
C PHE A 21 7.65 -6.31 -3.43
N GLY A 22 7.51 -6.11 -2.11
CA GLY A 22 7.79 -7.12 -1.09
C GLY A 22 6.84 -8.33 -1.14
N THR A 23 5.69 -8.22 -1.79
CA THR A 23 4.73 -9.32 -1.94
C THR A 23 4.81 -9.96 -3.33
N VAL A 24 4.91 -9.15 -4.38
CA VAL A 24 4.93 -9.63 -5.77
C VAL A 24 6.28 -10.25 -6.15
N LEU A 25 7.40 -9.65 -5.76
CA LEU A 25 8.74 -10.12 -6.13
C LEU A 25 9.05 -11.54 -5.63
N PRO A 26 8.88 -11.89 -4.33
CA PRO A 26 9.17 -13.25 -3.87
C PRO A 26 8.26 -14.29 -4.52
N ASN A 27 6.97 -13.98 -4.68
CA ASN A 27 6.03 -14.89 -5.35
C ASN A 27 6.27 -15.03 -6.85
N ALA A 28 6.77 -14.00 -7.53
CA ALA A 28 7.14 -14.09 -8.94
C ALA A 28 8.35 -15.01 -9.15
N LEU A 29 9.31 -14.99 -8.21
CA LEU A 29 10.54 -15.78 -8.26
C LEU A 29 10.36 -17.22 -7.75
N ASP A 30 9.25 -17.55 -7.09
CA ASP A 30 8.99 -18.90 -6.58
C ASP A 30 8.81 -19.90 -7.73
N PRO A 31 9.69 -20.89 -7.90
CA PRO A 31 9.57 -21.89 -8.97
C PRO A 31 8.45 -22.91 -8.73
N ASN A 32 7.92 -23.02 -7.50
CA ASN A 32 6.90 -24.00 -7.14
C ASN A 32 5.47 -23.49 -7.37
N GLU A 33 5.30 -22.19 -7.62
CA GLU A 33 4.00 -21.58 -7.85
C GLU A 33 3.59 -21.62 -9.32
N SER A 34 2.31 -21.93 -9.56
CA SER A 34 1.75 -21.92 -10.90
C SER A 34 1.63 -20.49 -11.42
N LEU A 35 1.66 -20.29 -12.74
CA LEU A 35 1.47 -18.97 -13.34
C LEU A 35 0.17 -18.30 -12.84
N ALA A 36 -0.91 -19.08 -12.72
CA ALA A 36 -2.19 -18.63 -12.19
C ALA A 36 -2.11 -18.24 -10.70
N GLY A 37 -1.39 -19.01 -9.89
CA GLY A 37 -1.15 -18.71 -8.47
C GLY A 37 -0.36 -17.42 -8.28
N LYS A 38 0.71 -17.22 -9.06
CA LYS A 38 1.49 -15.96 -9.07
C LYS A 38 0.62 -14.74 -9.40
N ILE A 39 -0.21 -14.84 -10.43
CA ILE A 39 -1.14 -13.77 -10.83
C ILE A 39 -2.17 -13.50 -9.74
N SER A 40 -2.74 -14.55 -9.15
CA SER A 40 -3.70 -14.45 -8.05
C SER A 40 -3.10 -13.70 -6.86
N ILE A 41 -1.92 -14.12 -6.40
CA ILE A 41 -1.24 -13.53 -5.25
C ILE A 41 -0.85 -12.08 -5.53
N ALA A 42 -0.33 -11.78 -6.72
CA ALA A 42 -0.05 -10.41 -7.12
C ALA A 42 -1.32 -9.54 -7.13
N THR A 43 -2.43 -10.06 -7.63
CA THR A 43 -3.70 -9.33 -7.72
C THR A 43 -4.30 -9.09 -6.33
N PHE A 44 -4.48 -10.13 -5.53
CA PHE A 44 -5.02 -10.03 -4.18
C PHE A 44 -4.10 -9.24 -3.24
N GLY A 45 -2.78 -9.44 -3.34
CA GLY A 45 -1.79 -8.67 -2.58
C GLY A 45 -1.85 -7.19 -2.90
N THR A 46 -1.95 -6.84 -4.18
CA THR A 46 -2.06 -5.44 -4.63
C THR A 46 -3.36 -4.80 -4.14
N ILE A 47 -4.51 -5.47 -4.31
CA ILE A 47 -5.82 -4.97 -3.85
C ILE A 47 -5.82 -4.79 -2.32
N GLY A 48 -5.32 -5.79 -1.58
CA GLY A 48 -5.26 -5.74 -0.12
C GLY A 48 -4.39 -4.60 0.40
N VAL A 49 -3.22 -4.41 -0.19
CA VAL A 49 -2.33 -3.27 0.13
C VAL A 49 -3.04 -1.95 -0.14
N PHE A 50 -3.62 -1.74 -1.32
CA PHE A 50 -4.30 -0.47 -1.63
C PHE A 50 -5.47 -0.17 -0.69
N LEU A 51 -6.23 -1.18 -0.28
CA LEU A 51 -7.35 -1.02 0.64
C LEU A 51 -6.87 -0.60 2.03
N LEU A 52 -5.86 -1.30 2.57
CA LEU A 52 -5.25 -1.00 3.87
C LEU A 52 -4.65 0.40 3.91
N PHE A 53 -3.89 0.77 2.88
CA PHE A 53 -3.29 2.09 2.76
C PHE A 53 -4.32 3.20 2.63
N SER A 54 -5.43 2.95 1.92
CA SER A 54 -6.53 3.94 1.80
C SER A 54 -7.21 4.21 3.14
N ILE A 55 -7.52 3.18 3.91
CA ILE A 55 -8.10 3.29 5.25
C ILE A 55 -7.13 4.03 6.19
N MET A 56 -5.86 3.61 6.19
CA MET A 56 -4.82 4.24 7.01
C MET A 56 -4.66 5.72 6.67
N TYR A 57 -4.62 6.06 5.38
CA TYR A 57 -4.52 7.46 4.93
C TYR A 57 -5.69 8.28 5.44
N PHE A 58 -6.91 7.75 5.37
CA PHE A 58 -8.11 8.45 5.84
C PHE A 58 -8.05 8.74 7.34
N ILE A 59 -7.70 7.74 8.15
CA ILE A 59 -7.58 7.87 9.62
C ILE A 59 -6.49 8.90 9.99
N VAL A 60 -5.29 8.74 9.45
CA VAL A 60 -4.14 9.60 9.78
C VAL A 60 -4.37 11.03 9.28
N LYS A 61 -4.90 11.21 8.06
CA LYS A 61 -5.29 12.53 7.55
C LYS A 61 -6.29 13.20 8.48
N LYS A 62 -7.32 12.48 8.94
CA LYS A 62 -8.33 13.02 9.86
C LYS A 62 -7.69 13.43 11.19
N ALA A 63 -6.80 12.61 11.75
CA ALA A 63 -6.08 12.92 12.99
C ALA A 63 -5.22 14.19 12.87
N ILE A 64 -4.48 14.34 11.76
CA ILE A 64 -3.67 15.55 11.49
C ILE A 64 -4.54 16.82 11.45
N LEU A 65 -5.71 16.74 10.81
CA LEU A 65 -6.61 17.89 10.67
C LEU A 65 -7.30 18.25 12.00
N ILE A 66 -7.53 17.28 12.88
CA ILE A 66 -8.09 17.52 14.22
C ILE A 66 -7.04 18.18 15.12
N GLY A 67 -5.79 17.69 15.10
CA GLY A 67 -4.70 18.25 15.92
C GLY A 67 -4.16 19.60 15.45
N GLU A 68 -4.67 20.15 14.35
CA GLU A 68 -4.39 21.52 13.89
C GLU A 68 -5.48 22.54 14.24
N LYS A 69 -6.60 22.10 14.83
CA LYS A 69 -7.58 23.00 15.46
C LYS A 69 -7.13 23.40 16.84
#